data_AF-A0A660Z3D2-F1
#
_entry.id   AF-A0A660Z3D2-F1
#
_cell.length_a   1.000
_cell.length_b   1.000
_cell.length_c   1.000
_cell.angle_alpha   90.00
_cell.angle_beta   90.00
_cell.angle_gamma   90.00
#
_symmetry.space_group_name_H-M   'P 1'
#
loop_
_entity.id
_entity.type
_entity.pdbx_description
1 polymer ?
#
loop_
_entity_poly.entity_id
_entity_poly.type
_entity_poly.pdbx_seq_one_letter_code
_entity_poly.pdbx_strand_id
1 'polypeptide(L)'
;MFLLFLSLIAGPLGVEVSAVIPSWYAGVPAVVLTDTISGRSLPIFIGESEARSIELALAGQKFPRPLTHDLLRDILDAYKIRVVKVVVNDLRDGTYYARIYLKQKGKKKEMDSRPSDAIALAL
;
A
#
# COMPACT_ATOMS: atom_id res chain seq x y z
N MET A 1 -3.27 10.31 -8.50
CA MET A 1 -4.26 9.31 -8.09
C MET A 1 -3.72 7.95 -8.51
N PHE A 2 -3.03 7.27 -7.59
CA PHE A 2 -2.54 5.91 -7.81
C PHE A 2 -3.67 4.92 -7.55
N LEU A 3 -3.67 3.79 -8.25
CA LEU A 3 -4.70 2.75 -8.11
C LEU A 3 -4.12 1.58 -7.31
N LEU A 4 -4.71 1.31 -6.14
CA LEU A 4 -4.49 0.09 -5.36
C LEU A 4 -5.39 -1.02 -5.93
N PHE A 5 -4.86 -2.23 -6.03
CA PHE A 5 -5.66 -3.40 -6.44
C PHE A 5 -5.53 -4.57 -5.48
N LEU A 6 -6.63 -5.27 -5.24
CA LEU A 6 -6.67 -6.56 -4.55
C LEU A 6 -7.02 -7.65 -5.56
N SER A 7 -6.27 -8.75 -5.60
CA SER A 7 -6.52 -9.86 -6.53
C SER A 7 -6.44 -11.20 -5.81
N LEU A 8 -7.49 -11.57 -5.06
CA LEU A 8 -7.54 -12.90 -4.43
C LEU A 8 -8.32 -13.94 -5.25
N ILE A 9 -9.35 -13.59 -6.03
CA ILE A 9 -10.16 -14.61 -6.76
C ILE A 9 -10.72 -14.15 -8.15
N ALA A 10 -10.76 -12.86 -8.51
CA ALA A 10 -11.28 -12.44 -9.83
C ALA A 10 -10.79 -11.05 -10.26
N GLY A 11 -9.86 -10.99 -11.22
CA GLY A 11 -9.40 -9.74 -11.85
C GLY A 11 -8.80 -8.69 -10.90
N PRO A 12 -8.24 -7.59 -11.42
CA PRO A 12 -7.78 -6.50 -10.59
C PRO A 12 -8.98 -5.69 -10.08
N LEU A 13 -9.34 -5.88 -8.81
CA LEU A 13 -10.37 -5.10 -8.12
C LEU A 13 -9.78 -3.78 -7.62
N GLY A 14 -10.32 -2.63 -8.04
CA GLY A 14 -9.87 -1.33 -7.56
C GLY A 14 -10.29 -1.13 -6.11
N VAL A 15 -9.32 -0.95 -5.22
CA VAL A 15 -9.55 -0.75 -3.79
C VAL A 15 -9.02 0.60 -3.33
N GLU A 16 -9.53 1.08 -2.21
CA GLU A 16 -9.00 2.25 -1.52
C GLU A 16 -8.69 1.92 -0.06
N VAL A 17 -7.78 2.67 0.54
CA VAL A 17 -7.53 2.58 1.99
C VAL A 17 -8.62 3.37 2.70
N SER A 18 -9.56 2.67 3.33
CA SER A 18 -10.69 3.31 3.99
C SER A 18 -10.40 3.69 5.45
N ALA A 19 -9.53 2.94 6.13
CA ALA A 19 -9.16 3.22 7.52
C ALA A 19 -7.88 2.49 7.93
N VAL A 20 -7.26 2.96 9.01
CA VAL A 20 -6.36 2.19 9.86
C VAL A 20 -7.07 2.07 11.22
N ILE A 21 -7.21 0.84 11.73
CA ILE A 21 -8.00 0.55 12.93
C ILE A 21 -7.15 -0.20 13.97
N PRO A 22 -7.33 0.06 15.28
CA PRO A 22 -6.73 -0.75 16.32
C PRO A 22 -7.39 -2.13 16.38
N SER A 23 -6.62 -3.18 16.70
CA SER A 23 -7.16 -4.53 16.96
C SER A 23 -6.84 -4.97 18.38
N TRP A 24 -7.89 -5.10 19.20
CA TRP A 24 -7.77 -5.65 20.54
C TRP A 24 -7.56 -7.16 20.54
N TYR A 25 -7.95 -7.86 19.47
CA TYR A 25 -7.81 -9.32 19.36
C TYR A 25 -6.43 -9.75 18.85
N ALA A 26 -5.90 -9.04 17.85
CA ALA A 26 -4.64 -9.40 17.21
C ALA A 26 -3.41 -8.81 17.92
N GLY A 27 -3.60 -7.81 18.79
CA GLY A 27 -2.51 -7.09 19.45
C GLY A 27 -1.71 -6.16 18.51
N VAL A 28 -2.16 -6.00 17.27
CA VAL A 28 -1.54 -5.15 16.24
C VAL A 28 -2.63 -4.49 15.37
N PRO A 29 -2.43 -3.27 14.85
CA PRO A 29 -3.42 -2.57 14.03
C PRO A 29 -3.67 -3.26 12.69
N ALA A 30 -4.74 -2.85 12.01
CA ALA A 30 -5.06 -3.29 10.66
C ALA A 30 -5.30 -2.10 9.72
N VAL A 31 -4.77 -2.19 8.50
CA VAL A 31 -5.19 -1.33 7.40
C VAL A 31 -6.39 -1.98 6.70
N VAL A 32 -7.43 -1.20 6.46
CA VAL A 32 -8.68 -1.67 5.85
C VAL A 32 -8.70 -1.23 4.39
N LEU A 33 -8.70 -2.21 3.49
CA LEU A 33 -8.87 -1.98 2.05
C LEU A 33 -10.34 -2.22 1.69
N THR A 34 -10.99 -1.23 1.09
CA THR A 34 -12.39 -1.34 0.67
C THR A 34 -12.50 -1.36 -0.85
N ASP A 35 -13.24 -2.34 -1.36
CA ASP A 35 -13.61 -2.41 -2.77
C ASP A 35 -14.50 -1.23 -3.14
N THR A 36 -14.08 -0.47 -4.14
CA THR A 36 -14.78 0.73 -4.62
C THR A 36 -16.11 0.43 -5.32
N ILE A 37 -16.36 -0.84 -5.69
CA ILE A 37 -17.61 -1.27 -6.34
C ILE A 37 -18.55 -1.94 -5.35
N SER A 38 -18.11 -2.99 -4.66
CA SER A 38 -18.99 -3.78 -3.77
C SER A 38 -19.06 -3.25 -2.34
N GLY A 39 -18.17 -2.34 -1.94
CA GLY A 39 -18.06 -1.85 -0.55
C GLY A 39 -17.55 -2.90 0.44
N ARG A 40 -17.12 -4.08 -0.04
CA ARG A 40 -16.54 -5.12 0.83
C ARG A 40 -15.16 -4.68 1.30
N SER A 41 -14.91 -4.86 2.59
CA SER A 41 -13.64 -4.50 3.21
C SER A 41 -12.78 -5.73 3.53
N LEU A 42 -11.48 -5.59 3.34
CA LEU A 42 -10.45 -6.55 3.72
C LEU A 42 -9.49 -5.91 4.73
N PRO A 43 -9.47 -6.37 5.99
CA PRO A 43 -8.44 -5.96 6.95
C PRO A 43 -7.13 -6.72 6.67
N ILE A 44 -6.02 -5.99 6.64
CA ILE A 44 -4.66 -6.53 6.61
C ILE A 44 -3.95 -6.06 7.89
N PHE A 45 -3.58 -7.01 8.75
CA PHE A 45 -2.87 -6.71 10.00
C PHE A 45 -1.42 -6.32 9.71
N ILE A 46 -0.98 -5.23 10.34
CA ILE A 46 0.34 -4.61 10.15
C ILE A 46 0.89 -4.15 11.50
N GLY A 47 2.20 -3.92 11.57
CA GLY A 47 2.81 -3.39 12.79
C GLY A 47 2.43 -1.93 13.05
N GLU A 48 2.63 -1.49 14.30
CA GLU A 48 2.37 -0.10 14.74
C GLU A 48 3.14 0.94 13.92
N SER A 49 4.39 0.63 13.54
CA SER A 49 5.23 1.56 12.76
C SER A 49 4.71 1.73 11.33
N GLU A 50 4.26 0.63 10.73
CA GLU A 50 3.62 0.62 9.42
C GLU A 50 2.28 1.36 9.44
N ALA A 51 1.44 1.09 10.44
CA ALA A 51 0.13 1.74 10.62
C ALA A 51 0.30 3.26 10.72
N ARG A 52 1.19 3.72 11.59
CA ARG A 52 1.49 5.14 11.74
C ARG A 52 1.97 5.78 10.43
N SER A 53 2.79 5.07 9.65
CA SER A 53 3.26 5.57 8.35
C SER A 53 2.11 5.78 7.36
N ILE A 54 1.16 4.84 7.33
CA ILE A 54 -0.03 4.92 6.47
C ILE A 54 -0.98 6.02 6.95
N GLU A 55 -1.23 6.14 8.25
CA GLU A 55 -2.08 7.20 8.82
C GLU A 55 -1.57 8.60 8.47
N LEU A 56 -0.26 8.82 8.60
CA LEU A 56 0.36 10.10 8.24
C LEU A 56 0.23 10.40 6.75
N ALA A 57 0.37 9.38 5.89
CA ALA A 57 0.16 9.52 4.45
C ALA A 57 -1.31 9.85 4.12
N LEU A 58 -2.27 9.15 4.73
CA LEU A 58 -3.71 9.42 4.57
C LEU A 58 -4.10 10.83 5.02
N ALA A 59 -3.49 11.32 6.11
CA ALA A 59 -3.71 12.67 6.61
C ALA A 59 -3.16 13.76 5.67
N GLY A 60 -2.34 13.40 4.67
CA GLY A 60 -1.68 14.34 3.77
C GLY A 60 -0.74 15.31 4.49
N GLN A 61 -0.26 14.94 5.69
CA GLN A 61 0.51 15.82 6.55
C GLN A 61 1.93 16.01 5.99
N LYS A 62 2.33 17.26 5.77
CA LYS A 62 3.69 17.58 5.34
C LYS A 62 4.60 17.81 6.54
N PHE A 63 5.70 17.07 6.58
CA PHE A 63 6.74 17.20 7.60
C PHE A 63 7.89 18.08 7.09
N PRO A 64 8.62 18.78 7.99
CA PRO A 64 9.76 19.62 7.61
C PRO A 64 10.96 18.81 7.05
N ARG A 65 11.00 17.50 7.32
CA ARG A 65 11.97 16.55 6.78
C ARG A 65 11.20 15.35 6.20
N PRO A 66 11.69 14.74 5.11
CA PRO A 66 11.02 13.59 4.51
C PRO A 66 11.03 12.40 5.47
N LEU A 67 9.90 11.71 5.57
CA LEU A 67 9.82 10.41 6.22
C LEU A 67 10.34 9.31 5.28
N THR A 68 10.40 8.06 5.74
CA THR A 68 10.98 6.95 4.97
C THR A 68 10.34 6.77 3.60
N HIS A 69 9.01 6.81 3.52
CA HIS A 69 8.28 6.64 2.26
C HIS A 69 8.38 7.89 1.36
N ASP A 70 8.48 9.08 1.94
CA ASP A 70 8.76 10.31 1.18
C ASP A 70 10.16 10.25 0.56
N LEU A 71 11.17 9.86 1.33
CA LEU A 71 12.53 9.69 0.85
C LEU A 71 12.60 8.65 -0.27
N LEU A 72 11.88 7.54 -0.14
CA LEU A 72 11.80 6.52 -1.18
C LEU A 72 11.18 7.08 -2.47
N ARG A 73 10.08 7.85 -2.36
CA ARG A 73 9.46 8.52 -3.50
C ARG A 73 10.42 9.51 -4.15
N ASP A 74 11.12 10.33 -3.37
CA ASP A 74 12.10 11.29 -3.87
C ASP A 74 13.25 10.59 -4.61
N ILE A 75 13.72 9.44 -4.10
CA ILE A 75 14.70 8.59 -4.80
C ILE A 75 14.13 8.10 -6.13
N LEU A 76 12.92 7.52 -6.15
CA LEU A 76 12.31 7.03 -7.39
C LEU A 76 12.16 8.16 -8.43
N ASP A 77 11.72 9.34 -7.99
CA ASP A 77 11.56 10.52 -8.82
C ASP A 77 12.90 11.03 -9.39
N ALA A 78 13.95 11.07 -8.57
CA ALA A 78 15.31 11.44 -9.01
C ALA A 78 15.82 10.52 -10.14
N TYR A 79 15.46 9.24 -10.11
CA TYR A 79 15.80 8.26 -11.16
C TYR A 79 14.73 8.14 -12.26
N LYS A 80 13.72 9.02 -12.27
CA LYS A 80 12.60 9.06 -13.23
C LYS A 80 11.87 7.72 -13.30
N ILE A 81 11.69 7.07 -12.15
CA ILE A 81 10.93 5.83 -11.97
C ILE A 81 9.56 6.20 -11.42
N ARG A 82 8.49 5.78 -12.10
CA ARG A 82 7.13 6.00 -11.63
C ARG A 82 6.56 4.74 -11.04
N VAL A 83 5.94 4.83 -9.85
CA VAL A 83 5.00 3.83 -9.37
C VAL A 83 3.75 3.92 -10.24
N VAL A 84 3.30 2.80 -10.80
CA VAL A 84 2.15 2.74 -11.70
C VAL A 84 0.92 2.28 -10.95
N LYS A 85 1.08 1.22 -10.16
CA LYS A 85 0.06 0.64 -9.30
C LYS A 85 0.75 -0.24 -8.26
N VAL A 86 0.00 -0.58 -7.23
CA VAL A 86 0.37 -1.63 -6.29
C VAL A 86 -0.74 -2.66 -6.25
N VAL A 87 -0.36 -3.93 -6.07
CA VAL A 87 -1.32 -5.04 -6.06
C VAL A 87 -1.04 -5.91 -4.85
N VAL A 88 -2.04 -6.12 -3.99
CA VAL A 88 -2.02 -7.18 -2.97
C VAL A 88 -2.60 -8.43 -3.62
N ASN A 89 -1.76 -9.45 -3.84
CA ASN A 89 -2.08 -10.53 -4.77
C ASN A 89 -2.10 -11.94 -4.15
N ASP A 90 -1.33 -12.20 -3.09
CA ASP A 90 -1.27 -13.54 -2.50
C ASP A 90 -1.44 -13.50 -0.97
N LEU A 91 -1.97 -14.60 -0.42
CA LEU A 91 -1.95 -14.93 1.00
C LEU A 91 -1.36 -16.32 1.15
N ARG A 92 -0.22 -16.44 1.86
CA ARG A 92 0.46 -17.72 2.09
C ARG A 92 0.79 -17.83 3.56
N ASP A 93 0.35 -18.93 4.19
CA ASP A 93 0.58 -19.19 5.62
C ASP A 93 0.19 -17.99 6.51
N GLY A 94 -0.93 -17.34 6.20
CA GLY A 94 -1.42 -16.16 6.93
C GLY A 94 -0.69 -14.85 6.61
N THR A 95 0.29 -14.86 5.71
CA THR A 95 1.07 -13.67 5.31
C THR A 95 0.62 -13.16 3.94
N TYR A 96 0.21 -11.89 3.88
CA TYR A 96 -0.12 -11.22 2.63
C TYR A 96 1.14 -10.74 1.89
N TYR A 97 1.11 -10.84 0.57
CA TYR A 97 2.15 -10.35 -0.33
C TYR A 97 1.61 -9.25 -1.24
N ALA A 98 2.48 -8.33 -1.61
CA ALA A 98 2.17 -7.28 -2.56
C ALA A 98 3.26 -7.12 -3.62
N ARG A 99 2.86 -6.53 -4.75
CA ARG A 99 3.73 -6.16 -5.85
C ARG A 99 3.62 -4.67 -6.13
N ILE A 100 4.76 -4.01 -6.25
CA ILE A 100 4.85 -2.63 -6.73
C ILE A 100 5.21 -2.66 -8.20
N TYR A 101 4.32 -2.13 -9.05
CA TYR A 101 4.54 -2.03 -10.48
C TYR A 101 5.18 -0.68 -10.80
N LEU A 102 6.38 -0.72 -11.34
CA LEU A 102 7.18 0.46 -11.67
C LEU A 102 7.30 0.63 -13.19
N LYS A 103 7.47 1.88 -13.64
CA LYS A 103 7.79 2.22 -15.02
C LYS A 103 8.99 3.15 -15.07
N GLN A 104 10.00 2.78 -15.87
CA GLN A 104 11.18 3.60 -16.11
C GLN A 104 11.56 3.52 -17.60
N LYS A 105 11.66 4.67 -18.28
CA LYS A 105 12.02 4.75 -19.72
C LYS A 105 11.21 3.79 -20.60
N GLY A 106 9.90 3.69 -20.35
CA GLY A 106 8.99 2.80 -21.07
C GLY A 106 9.01 1.33 -20.64
N LYS A 107 10.03 0.88 -19.90
CA LYS A 107 10.13 -0.48 -19.38
C LYS A 107 9.30 -0.62 -18.10
N LYS A 108 8.55 -1.72 -17.99
CA LYS A 108 7.83 -2.11 -16.77
C LYS A 108 8.74 -2.98 -15.92
N LYS A 109 8.70 -2.78 -14.60
CA LYS A 109 9.35 -3.63 -13.61
C LYS A 109 8.35 -3.93 -12.50
N GLU A 110 8.52 -5.07 -11.86
CA GLU A 110 7.71 -5.49 -10.72
C GLU A 110 8.66 -5.77 -9.57
N MET A 111 8.30 -5.32 -8.38
CA MET A 111 9.07 -5.57 -7.16
C MET A 111 8.18 -6.24 -6.12
N ASP A 112 8.74 -7.24 -5.44
CA ASP A 112 8.14 -7.82 -4.25
C ASP A 112 8.08 -6.78 -3.13
N SER A 113 7.02 -6.81 -2.34
CA SER A 113 6.84 -5.88 -1.23
C SER A 113 5.86 -6.44 -0.21
N ARG A 114 5.99 -6.00 1.04
CA ARG A 114 4.92 -6.17 2.03
C ARG A 114 3.75 -5.26 1.65
N PRO A 115 2.49 -5.65 1.92
CA PRO A 115 1.35 -4.79 1.68
C PRO A 115 1.47 -3.40 2.32
N SER A 116 1.98 -3.31 3.55
CA SER A 116 2.17 -2.04 4.26
C SER A 116 3.01 -1.03 3.50
N ASP A 117 4.17 -1.47 2.98
CA ASP A 117 5.13 -0.60 2.29
C ASP A 117 4.57 -0.18 0.94
N ALA A 118 3.95 -1.12 0.21
CA ALA A 118 3.32 -0.86 -1.06
C ALA A 118 2.14 0.13 -0.93
N ILE A 119 1.31 -0.03 0.10
CA ILE A 119 0.19 0.88 0.39
C ILE A 119 0.72 2.28 0.73
N ALA A 120 1.68 2.38 1.66
CA ALA A 120 2.25 3.66 2.07
C ALA A 120 2.90 4.42 0.90
N LEU A 121 3.52 3.71 -0.06
CA LEU A 121 4.10 4.33 -1.25
C LEU A 121 3.05 4.76 -2.30
N ALA A 122 1.86 4.15 -2.29
CA ALA A 122 0.79 4.46 -3.23
C ALA A 122 -0.10 5.64 -2.80
N LEU A 123 -0.07 6.01 -1.52
CA LEU A 123 -0.74 7.19 -0.95
C LEU A 123 0.08 8.46 -1.21
#